data_AF-A0A952UJ31-F1
#
_entry.id   AF-A0A952UJ31-F1
#
_cell.length_a   1.000
_cell.length_b   1.000
_cell.length_c   1.000
_cell.angle_alpha   90.00
_cell.angle_beta   90.00
_cell.angle_gamma   90.00
#
_symmetry.space_group_name_H-M   'P 1'
#
loop_
_entity.id
_entity.type
_entity.pdbx_description
1 polymer ?
#
loop_
_entity_poly.entity_id
_entity_poly.type
_entity_poly.pdbx_seq_one_letter_code
_entity_poly.pdbx_strand_id
1 'polypeptide(L)' 'MMKRTWTFGLIALFIGITACSHFQNREAAYLDSVKGRATQTEVRQELGAPKAVRKSDEGETVWVYEIREQQAGNR' A
#
# COMPACT_ATOMS: atom_id res chain seq x y z
N MET A 1 -32.09 -28.85 6.75
CA MET A 1 -31.83 -27.40 6.96
C MET A 1 -30.37 -27.06 7.35
N MET A 2 -29.45 -28.03 7.52
CA MET A 2 -28.04 -27.78 7.93
C MET A 2 -27.10 -27.26 6.81
N LYS A 3 -27.47 -27.41 5.53
CA LYS A 3 -26.63 -26.98 4.39
C LYS A 3 -26.57 -25.45 4.23
N ARG A 4 -27.62 -24.76 4.70
CA ARG A 4 -27.81 -23.32 4.50
C ARG A 4 -27.08 -22.47 5.53
N THR A 5 -26.76 -23.01 6.71
CA THR A 5 -25.96 -22.31 7.74
C THR A 5 -24.47 -22.35 7.43
N TRP A 6 -23.98 -23.42 6.79
CA TRP A 6 -22.57 -23.58 6.45
C TRP A 6 -22.08 -22.61 5.37
N THR A 7 -22.96 -22.29 4.41
CA THR A 7 -22.67 -21.30 3.36
C THR A 7 -22.47 -19.89 3.92
N PHE A 8 -23.25 -19.49 4.95
CA PHE A 8 -23.08 -18.18 5.57
C PHE A 8 -21.77 -18.07 6.36
N GLY A 9 -21.33 -19.16 7.02
CA GLY A 9 -20.04 -19.20 7.70
C GLY A 9 -18.86 -19.05 6.73
N LEU A 10 -18.92 -19.73 5.58
CA LEU A 10 -17.89 -19.60 4.54
C LEU A 10 -17.84 -18.18 3.94
N ILE A 11 -18.99 -17.57 3.66
CA ILE A 11 -19.06 -16.20 3.13
C ILE A 11 -18.46 -15.20 4.12
N ALA A 12 -18.78 -15.31 5.41
CA ALA A 12 -18.21 -14.44 6.44
C ALA A 12 -16.67 -14.58 6.55
N LEU A 13 -16.15 -15.81 6.41
CA LEU A 13 -14.71 -16.06 6.41
C LEU A 13 -14.02 -15.41 5.20
N PHE A 14 -14.60 -15.51 4.00
CA PHE A 14 -14.04 -14.90 2.79
C PHE A 14 -14.03 -13.36 2.83
N ILE A 15 -15.07 -12.74 3.40
CA ILE A 15 -15.14 -11.27 3.57
C ILE A 15 -14.09 -10.78 4.58
N GLY A 16 -13.84 -11.54 5.65
CA GLY A 16 -12.80 -11.18 6.64
C GLY A 16 -11.38 -11.17 6.07
N ILE A 17 -11.07 -12.11 5.16
CA ILE A 17 -9.72 -12.22 4.57
C ILE A 17 -9.46 -11.12 3.53
N THR A 18 -10.49 -10.64 2.84
CA THR A 18 -10.37 -9.59 1.81
C THR A 18 -10.26 -8.17 2.39
N ALA A 19 -10.63 -7.95 3.65
CA ALA A 19 -10.51 -6.65 4.30
C ALA A 19 -9.06 -6.26 4.63
N CYS A 20 -8.15 -7.22 4.83
CA CYS A 20 -6.74 -6.94 5.12
C CYS A 20 -5.91 -6.51 3.90
N SER A 21 -6.35 -6.81 2.67
CA SER A 21 -5.56 -6.50 1.46
C SER A 21 -5.90 -5.16 0.83
N HIS A 22 -7.02 -4.53 1.19
CA HIS A 22 -7.48 -3.28 0.58
C HIS A 22 -6.96 -2.01 1.29
N PHE A 23 -5.96 -2.15 2.17
CA PHE A 23 -5.33 -1.02 2.83
C PHE A 23 -3.95 -0.70 2.23
N GLN A 24 -3.84 -0.82 0.91
CA GLN A 24 -2.61 -0.46 0.22
C GLN A 24 -2.58 1.06 0.02
N ASN A 25 -1.61 1.72 0.65
CA ASN A 25 -1.46 3.17 0.61
C ASN A 25 -1.20 3.63 -0.85
N ARG A 26 -1.84 4.72 -1.27
CA ARG A 26 -1.81 5.24 -2.65
C ARG A 26 -0.38 5.42 -3.17
N GLU A 27 0.51 5.91 -2.31
CA GLU A 27 1.92 6.15 -2.63
C GLU A 27 2.65 4.84 -2.97
N ALA A 28 2.40 3.77 -2.20
CA ALA A 28 2.99 2.46 -2.43
C ALA A 28 2.48 1.83 -3.72
N ALA A 29 1.16 1.90 -3.95
CA ALA A 29 0.55 1.40 -5.18
C ALA A 29 1.09 2.12 -6.43
N TYR A 30 1.26 3.45 -6.35
CA TYR A 30 1.84 4.22 -7.43
C TYR A 30 3.30 3.82 -7.69
N LEU A 31 4.15 3.84 -6.66
CA LEU A 31 5.58 3.51 -6.78
C LEU A 31 5.81 2.11 -7.36
N ASP A 32 4.99 1.13 -6.97
CA ASP A 32 5.04 -0.22 -7.54
C ASP A 32 4.65 -0.23 -9.03
N SER A 33 3.56 0.45 -9.40
CA SER A 33 3.08 0.52 -10.78
C SER A 33 4.05 1.21 -11.76
N VAL A 34 4.92 2.08 -11.24
CA VAL A 34 5.89 2.85 -12.05
C VAL A 34 7.34 2.41 -11.87
N LYS A 35 7.57 1.31 -11.15
CA LYS A 35 8.92 0.79 -10.89
C LYS A 35 9.65 0.45 -12.19
N GLY A 36 10.87 0.98 -12.33
CA GLY A 36 11.73 0.75 -13.51
C GLY A 36 11.32 1.52 -14.77
N ARG A 37 10.25 2.34 -14.72
CA ARG A 37 9.75 3.11 -15.87
C ARG A 37 9.65 4.61 -15.62
N ALA A 38 9.24 5.05 -14.44
CA ALA A 38 9.12 6.48 -14.15
C ALA A 38 10.46 7.11 -13.81
N THR A 39 10.62 8.34 -14.26
CA THR A 39 11.70 9.24 -13.90
C THR A 39 11.45 9.87 -12.53
N GLN A 40 12.52 10.36 -11.91
CA GLN A 40 12.46 11.08 -10.64
C GLN A 40 11.55 12.32 -10.70
N THR A 41 11.50 12.99 -11.86
CA THR A 41 10.64 14.16 -12.08
C THR A 41 9.16 13.78 -12.08
N GLU A 42 8.79 12.70 -12.78
CA GLU A 42 7.41 12.22 -12.84
C GLU A 42 6.93 11.77 -11.45
N VAL A 43 7.78 11.05 -10.71
CA VAL A 43 7.45 10.64 -9.34
C VAL A 43 7.23 11.85 -8.43
N ARG A 44 8.02 12.92 -8.58
CA ARG A 44 7.85 14.16 -7.82
C ARG A 44 6.61 14.95 -8.22
N GLN A 45 6.20 14.89 -9.49
CA GLN A 45 4.95 15.52 -9.94
C GLN A 45 3.73 14.83 -9.33
N GLU A 46 3.75 13.49 -9.24
CA GLU A 46 2.62 12.74 -8.70
C GLU A 46 2.59 12.72 -7.15
N LEU A 47 3.73 12.47 -6.51
CA LEU A 47 3.81 12.27 -5.06
C LEU A 47 4.33 13.49 -4.28
N GLY A 48 4.84 14.52 -4.96
CA GLY A 48 5.45 15.68 -4.31
C GLY A 48 6.87 15.42 -3.81
N ALA A 49 7.28 16.17 -2.78
CA ALA A 49 8.61 16.03 -2.20
C ALA A 49 8.71 14.73 -1.37
N PRO A 50 9.82 13.98 -1.45
CA PRO A 50 10.01 12.81 -0.61
C PRO A 50 10.14 13.23 0.86
N LYS A 51 9.70 12.36 1.76
CA LYS A 51 9.84 12.60 3.21
C LYS A 51 11.31 12.68 3.62
N ALA A 52 12.16 11.85 3.03
CA ALA A 52 13.59 11.89 3.26
C ALA A 52 14.37 11.56 2.00
N VAL A 53 15.58 12.08 1.94
CA VAL A 53 16.58 11.74 0.92
C VAL A 53 17.77 11.12 1.65
N ARG A 54 18.18 9.94 1.20
CA ARG A 54 19.29 9.17 1.76
C ARG A 54 20.33 8.91 0.68
N LYS A 55 21.52 8.49 1.12
CA LYS A 55 22.54 7.92 0.25
C LYS A 55 22.57 6.42 0.46
N SER A 56 22.60 5.64 -0.62
CA SER A 56 22.91 4.22 -0.54
C SER A 56 24.39 4.04 -0.22
N ASP A 57 24.77 2.83 0.16
CA ASP A 57 26.17 2.46 0.40
C ASP A 57 27.03 2.60 -0.87
N GLU A 58 26.39 2.55 -2.05
CA GLU A 58 26.98 2.77 -3.37
C GLU A 58 27.02 4.26 -3.77
N GLY A 59 26.55 5.16 -2.90
CA GLY A 59 26.54 6.62 -3.12
C GLY A 59 25.33 7.14 -3.90
N GLU A 60 24.40 6.26 -4.28
CA GLU A 60 23.19 6.62 -5.01
C GLU A 60 22.23 7.43 -4.14
N THR A 61 21.47 8.33 -4.77
CA THR A 61 20.47 9.13 -4.05
C THR A 61 19.17 8.36 -3.95
N VAL A 62 18.77 7.97 -2.74
CA VAL A 62 17.53 7.23 -2.48
C VAL A 62 16.47 8.16 -1.91
N TRP A 63 15.30 8.19 -2.54
CA TRP A 63 14.15 8.95 -2.06
C TRP A 63 13.23 8.04 -1.26
N VAL A 64 12.87 8.49 -0.06
CA VAL A 64 12.04 7.75 0.88
C VAL A 64 10.70 8.45 1.02
N TYR A 65 9.63 7.75 0.65
CA TYR A 65 8.25 8.14 0.91
C TYR A 65 7.75 7.28 2.08
N GLU A 66 7.21 7.91 3.14
CA GLU A 66 6.68 7.18 4.28
C GLU A 66 5.23 6.79 4.03
N ILE A 67 5.00 5.48 4.01
CA ILE A 67 3.68 4.89 4.00
C ILE A 67 3.10 5.03 5.42
N ARG A 68 2.26 6.04 5.66
CA ARG A 68 1.49 6.09 6.90
C ARG A 68 0.31 5.15 6.80
N GLU A 69 0.33 4.07 7.56
CA GLU A 69 -0.91 3.35 7.85
C GLU A 69 -1.80 4.27 8.69
N GLN A 70 -2.90 4.78 8.12
CA GLN A 70 -3.97 5.30 8.97
C GLN A 70 -4.52 4.12 9.76
N GLN A 71 -4.01 3.88 10.96
CA GLN A 71 -4.69 3.02 11.90
C GLN A 71 -6.11 3.59 12.06
N ALA A 72 -7.12 2.80 11.66
CA ALA A 72 -8.51 3.11 11.95
C ALA A 72 -8.60 3.35 13.46
N GLY A 73 -8.87 4.60 13.82
CA GLY A 73 -8.76 5.08 15.20
C GLY A 73 -9.55 4.20 16.15
N ASN A 74 -8.88 3.81 17.24
CA ASN A 74 -9.49 3.27 18.44
C ASN A 74 -10.49 4.31 18.96
N ARG A 75 -11.78 4.08 18.75
CA ARG A 75 -12.87 4.91 19.28
C ARG A 75 -13.81 4.05 20.11
#